data_AF-A0A6A6GRF3-F1
#
_entry.id   AF-A0A6A6GRF3-F1
#
_cell.length_a   1.000
_cell.length_b   1.000
_cell.length_c   1.000
_cell.angle_alpha   90.00
_cell.angle_beta   90.00
_cell.angle_gamma   90.00
#
_symmetry.space_group_name_H-M   'P 1'
#
loop_
_entity.id
_entity.type
_entity.pdbx_description
1 polymer ?
#
loop_
_entity_poly.entity_id
_entity_poly.type
_entity_poly.pdbx_seq_one_letter_code
_entity_poly.pdbx_strand_id
1 'polypeptide(L)'
;MAFLDYCLKHRIYIAKFPPYLTHQLQPLDVSLFRLLATYYSAELNKWIIKHHGLIYFSKRDFYPCFKKAWQAAFKELNIQSSWTKTGLNPFNPFIVLNKLH
;
A
#
# COMPACT_ATOMS: atom_id res chain seq x y z
N MET A 1 -25.87 -0.40 11.18
CA MET A 1 -24.59 -0.30 11.91
C MET A 1 -23.79 -1.61 11.93
N ALA A 2 -24.13 -2.63 11.12
CA ALA A 2 -23.53 -3.97 11.21
C ALA A 2 -21.99 -4.03 11.20
N PHE A 3 -21.31 -3.15 10.44
CA PHE A 3 -19.85 -3.06 10.44
C PHE A 3 -19.29 -2.55 11.79
N LEU A 4 -19.86 -1.48 12.35
CA LEU A 4 -19.43 -0.93 13.63
C LEU A 4 -19.73 -1.90 14.77
N ASP A 5 -20.90 -2.54 14.73
CA ASP A 5 -21.31 -3.55 15.71
C ASP A 5 -20.34 -4.75 15.69
N TYR A 6 -19.91 -5.17 14.50
CA TYR A 6 -18.88 -6.20 14.34
C TYR A 6 -17.54 -5.75 14.94
N CYS A 7 -17.05 -4.54 14.61
CA CYS A 7 -15.80 -4.03 15.16
C CYS A 7 -15.84 -3.93 16.70
N LEU A 8 -16.95 -3.44 17.28
CA LEU A 8 -17.14 -3.37 18.72
C LEU A 8 -17.13 -4.76 19.36
N LYS A 9 -17.89 -5.71 18.80
CA LYS A 9 -17.96 -7.09 19.29
C LYS A 9 -16.58 -7.78 19.26
N HIS A 10 -15.77 -7.48 18.25
CA HIS A 10 -14.44 -8.09 18.06
C HIS A 10 -13.28 -7.25 18.59
N ARG A 11 -13.54 -6.15 19.33
CA ARG A 11 -12.52 -5.25 19.89
C ARG A 11 -11.54 -4.69 18.85
N ILE A 12 -12.05 -4.42 17.64
CA ILE A 12 -11.29 -3.80 16.56
C ILE A 12 -11.43 -2.29 16.69
N TYR A 13 -10.31 -1.60 16.93
CA TYR A 13 -10.27 -0.15 16.95
C TYR A 13 -10.36 0.42 15.53
N ILE A 14 -11.31 1.32 15.31
CA ILE A 14 -11.48 2.02 14.03
C ILE A 14 -10.79 3.37 14.13
N ALA A 15 -9.71 3.55 13.37
CA ALA A 15 -9.08 4.85 13.19
C ALA A 15 -9.83 5.62 12.08
N LYS A 16 -10.23 6.86 12.37
CA LYS A 16 -10.82 7.77 11.39
C LYS A 16 -9.84 8.89 11.07
N PHE A 17 -9.55 9.09 9.79
CA PHE A 17 -8.76 10.23 9.35
C PHE A 17 -9.66 11.45 9.09
N PRO A 18 -9.14 12.68 9.29
CA PRO A 18 -9.79 13.88 8.79
C PRO A 18 -9.97 13.80 7.27
N PRO A 19 -10.99 14.48 6.72
CA PRO A 19 -11.23 14.49 5.29
C PRO A 19 -10.01 15.03 4.54
N TYR A 20 -9.78 14.52 3.32
CA TYR A 20 -8.68 14.90 2.43
C TYR A 20 -7.25 14.60 2.93
N LEU A 21 -7.07 14.03 4.13
CA LEU A 21 -5.73 13.71 4.67
C LEU A 21 -5.30 12.25 4.46
N THR A 22 -6.09 11.44 3.75
CA THR A 22 -5.73 10.04 3.45
C THR A 22 -4.36 9.91 2.81
N HIS A 23 -4.04 10.79 1.85
CA HIS A 23 -2.75 10.81 1.16
C HIS A 23 -1.54 11.19 2.05
N GLN A 24 -1.77 11.64 3.30
CA GLN A 24 -0.72 12.00 4.25
C GLN A 24 -0.68 11.08 5.48
N LEU A 25 -1.85 10.61 5.92
CA LEU A 25 -2.00 9.83 7.15
C LEU A 25 -2.14 8.33 6.92
N GLN A 26 -2.54 7.89 5.72
CA GLN A 26 -2.73 6.46 5.42
C GLN A 26 -1.42 5.86 4.89
N PRO A 27 -0.72 4.98 5.63
CA PRO A 27 0.60 4.48 5.23
C PRO A 27 0.60 3.75 3.89
N LEU A 28 -0.52 3.07 3.59
CA LEU A 28 -0.73 2.38 2.31
C LEU A 28 -0.65 3.35 1.12
N ASP A 29 -1.36 4.47 1.20
CA ASP A 29 -1.43 5.47 0.14
C ASP A 29 -0.15 6.33 0.07
N VAL A 30 0.46 6.61 1.22
CA VAL A 30 1.70 7.42 1.28
C VAL A 30 2.86 6.74 0.55
N SER A 31 2.98 5.40 0.62
CA SER A 31 4.10 4.74 -0.06
C SER A 31 3.88 3.31 -0.56
N LEU A 32 3.14 2.46 0.17
CA LEU A 32 3.13 1.03 -0.17
C LEU A 32 2.46 0.74 -1.51
N PHE A 33 1.37 1.43 -1.86
CA PHE A 33 0.75 1.28 -3.17
C PHE A 33 1.62 1.79 -4.31
N ARG A 34 2.39 2.86 -4.08
CA ARG A 34 3.38 3.32 -5.07
C ARG A 34 4.47 2.28 -5.28
N LEU A 35 5.01 1.69 -4.22
CA LEU A 35 6.00 0.61 -4.31
C LEU A 35 5.43 -0.62 -5.01
N LEU A 36 4.21 -1.01 -4.66
CA LEU A 36 3.50 -2.12 -5.29
C LEU A 36 3.36 -1.90 -6.80
N ALA A 37 2.92 -0.70 -7.23
CA ALA A 37 2.83 -0.36 -8.64
C ALA A 37 4.19 -0.46 -9.34
N THR A 38 5.26 0.08 -8.74
CA THR A 38 6.62 0.00 -9.29
C THR A 38 7.09 -1.44 -9.46
N TYR A 39 6.97 -2.27 -8.42
CA TYR A 39 7.40 -3.67 -8.49
C TYR A 39 6.51 -4.49 -9.43
N TYR A 40 5.22 -4.18 -9.51
CA TYR A 40 4.31 -4.84 -10.44
C TYR A 40 4.67 -4.52 -11.89
N SER A 41 4.96 -3.27 -12.22
CA SER A 41 5.48 -2.88 -13.54
C SER A 41 6.79 -3.60 -13.87
N ALA A 42 7.68 -3.78 -12.89
CA ALA A 42 8.90 -4.55 -13.09
C ALA A 42 8.63 -6.05 -13.38
N GLU A 43 7.69 -6.67 -12.66
CA GLU A 43 7.30 -8.06 -12.91
C GLU A 43 6.56 -8.24 -14.25
N LEU A 44 5.77 -7.25 -14.67
CA LEU A 44 5.15 -7.21 -16.00
C LEU A 44 6.23 -7.15 -17.10
N ASN A 45 7.23 -6.27 -16.96
CA ASN A 45 8.31 -6.18 -17.93
C ASN A 45 9.09 -7.50 -18.04
N LYS A 46 9.39 -8.17 -16.91
CA LYS A 46 10.00 -9.50 -16.92
C LYS A 46 9.14 -10.54 -17.63
N TRP A 47 7.82 -10.50 -17.41
CA TRP A 47 6.88 -11.40 -18.09
C TRP A 47 6.88 -11.16 -19.59
N ILE A 48 6.80 -9.90 -20.04
CA ILE A 48 6.83 -9.52 -21.47
C ILE A 48 8.12 -10.02 -22.13
N ILE A 49 9.28 -9.76 -21.50
CA ILE A 49 10.58 -10.21 -22.02
C ILE A 49 10.64 -11.72 -22.14
N LYS A 50 10.19 -12.45 -21.11
CA LYS A 50 10.17 -13.92 -21.10
C LYS A 50 9.32 -14.51 -22.23
N HIS A 51 8.24 -13.84 -22.60
CA HIS A 51 7.32 -14.27 -23.64
C HIS A 51 7.56 -13.56 -24.99
N HIS A 52 8.66 -12.83 -25.13
CA HIS A 52 9.01 -12.04 -26.32
C HIS A 52 7.90 -11.09 -26.79
N GLY A 53 6.99 -10.69 -25.91
CA GLY A 53 5.79 -9.91 -26.26
C GLY A 53 4.78 -10.63 -27.16
N LEU A 54 4.94 -11.93 -27.41
CA LEU A 54 4.11 -12.69 -28.36
C LEU A 54 2.85 -13.28 -27.73
N ILE A 55 2.79 -13.34 -26.40
CA ILE A 55 1.67 -13.92 -25.65
C ILE A 55 0.88 -12.79 -24.99
N TYR A 56 -0.45 -12.85 -25.08
CA TYR A 56 -1.34 -11.90 -24.45
C TYR A 56 -1.40 -12.11 -22.94
N PHE A 57 -1.27 -11.03 -22.17
CA PHE A 57 -1.36 -11.09 -20.71
C PHE A 57 -2.81 -11.30 -20.26
N SER A 58 -3.09 -12.42 -19.60
CA SER A 58 -4.44 -12.78 -19.17
C SER A 58 -4.66 -12.55 -17.67
N LYS A 59 -5.92 -12.70 -17.22
CA LYS A 59 -6.26 -12.69 -15.79
C LYS A 59 -5.53 -13.78 -14.98
N ARG A 60 -5.11 -14.89 -15.62
CA ARG A 60 -4.37 -15.97 -14.95
C ARG A 60 -2.93 -15.56 -14.65
N ASP A 61 -2.36 -14.67 -15.44
CA ASP A 61 -0.99 -14.18 -15.31
C ASP A 61 -0.87 -13.04 -14.28
N PHE A 62 -2.00 -12.35 -14.01
CA PHE A 62 -2.09 -11.30 -13.01
C PHE A 62 -1.57 -11.74 -11.64
N TYR A 63 -2.12 -12.82 -11.09
CA TYR A 63 -1.84 -13.19 -9.70
C TYR A 63 -0.37 -13.58 -9.47
N PRO A 64 0.30 -14.37 -10.33
CA PRO A 64 1.74 -14.62 -10.20
C PRO A 64 2.61 -13.36 -10.19
N CYS A 65 2.35 -12.40 -11.09
CA CYS A 65 3.07 -11.13 -11.14
C CYS A 65 2.76 -10.27 -9.91
N PHE A 66 1.48 -10.18 -9.54
CA PHE A 66 1.03 -9.44 -8.37
C PHE A 66 1.63 -9.98 -7.08
N LYS A 67 1.63 -11.31 -6.87
CA LYS A 67 2.16 -11.96 -5.66
C LYS A 67 3.63 -11.63 -5.45
N LYS A 68 4.44 -11.68 -6.51
CA LYS A 68 5.87 -11.31 -6.45
C LYS A 68 6.05 -9.83 -6.13
N ALA A 69 5.30 -8.96 -6.80
CA ALA A 69 5.33 -7.53 -6.52
C ALA A 69 4.90 -7.20 -5.09
N TRP A 70 3.86 -7.88 -4.58
CA TRP A 70 3.39 -7.75 -3.20
C TRP A 70 4.46 -8.15 -2.20
N GLN A 71 5.12 -9.30 -2.38
CA GLN A 71 6.20 -9.75 -1.52
C GLN A 71 7.41 -8.80 -1.52
N ALA A 72 7.66 -8.11 -2.63
CA ALA A 72 8.70 -7.08 -2.72
C ALA A 72 8.29 -5.76 -2.05
N ALA A 73 7.03 -5.33 -2.25
CA ALA A 73 6.49 -4.08 -1.73
C ALA A 73 6.25 -4.11 -0.22
N PHE A 74 5.58 -5.17 0.28
CA PHE A 74 5.15 -5.30 1.68
C PHE A 74 6.22 -5.97 2.56
N LYS A 75 7.48 -5.56 2.38
CA LYS A 75 8.56 -5.92 3.31
C LYS A 75 8.43 -5.10 4.58
N GLU A 76 8.87 -5.67 5.70
CA GLU A 76 8.85 -5.01 7.01
C GLU A 76 9.47 -3.61 6.97
N LEU A 77 10.64 -3.46 6.33
CA LEU A 77 11.32 -2.17 6.17
C LEU A 77 10.46 -1.13 5.44
N ASN A 78 9.75 -1.53 4.39
CA ASN A 78 8.87 -0.64 3.62
C ASN A 78 7.63 -0.25 4.44
N ILE A 79 7.08 -1.21 5.20
CA ILE A 79 5.95 -0.98 6.09
C ILE A 79 6.37 0.01 7.17
N GLN A 80 7.45 -0.25 7.90
CA GLN A 80 7.97 0.66 8.94
C GLN A 80 8.25 2.05 8.36
N SER A 81 8.93 2.14 7.21
CA SER A 81 9.19 3.41 6.53
C SER A 81 7.89 4.17 6.18
N SER A 82 6.86 3.45 5.72
CA SER A 82 5.55 4.05 5.41
C SER A 82 4.89 4.67 6.65
N TRP A 83 4.96 3.99 7.79
CA TRP A 83 4.43 4.48 9.06
C TRP A 83 5.21 5.69 9.56
N THR A 84 6.53 5.67 9.48
CA THR A 84 7.36 6.83 9.84
C THR A 84 7.02 8.05 8.99
N LYS A 85 6.76 7.87 7.68
CA LYS A 85 6.38 8.97 6.77
C LYS A 85 5.02 9.58 7.06
N THR A 86 4.10 8.83 7.69
CA THR A 86 2.83 9.38 8.18
C THR A 86 2.96 10.11 9.51
N GLY A 87 4.09 9.96 10.21
CA GLY A 87 4.27 10.48 11.56
C GLY A 87 3.38 9.83 12.61
N LEU A 88 2.79 8.66 12.30
CA LEU A 88 1.97 7.92 13.25
C LEU A 88 2.80 6.95 14.10
N ASN A 89 3.86 6.36 13.53
CA ASN A 89 4.77 5.48 14.25
C ASN A 89 6.22 5.58 13.71
N PRO A 90 7.17 6.12 14.51
CA PRO A 90 6.95 6.77 15.80
C PRO A 90 6.06 8.01 15.64
N PHE A 91 5.33 8.37 16.70
CA PHE A 91 4.42 9.51 16.66
C PHE A 91 5.20 10.83 16.54
N ASN A 92 5.05 11.51 15.42
CA ASN A 92 5.65 12.81 15.12
C ASN A 92 4.71 13.61 14.21
N PRO A 93 3.83 14.46 14.79
CA PRO A 93 2.82 15.17 14.03
C PRO A 93 3.41 16.23 13.07
N PHE A 94 4.61 16.73 13.33
CA PHE A 94 5.26 17.75 12.48
C PHE A 94 5.53 17.25 11.06
N ILE A 95 5.65 15.93 10.86
CA ILE A 95 5.81 15.31 9.52
C ILE A 95 4.61 15.61 8.61
N VAL A 96 3.41 15.77 9.20
CA VAL A 96 2.17 16.08 8.48
C VAL A 96 1.87 17.57 8.60
N LEU A 97 1.96 18.15 9.80
CA LEU A 97 1.64 19.56 10.03
C LEU A 97 2.49 20.52 9.20
N ASN A 98 3.78 20.22 8.98
CA ASN A 98 4.64 21.08 8.16
C ASN A 98 4.26 21.07 6.66
N LYS A 99 3.38 20.16 6.22
CA LYS A 99 2.88 20.09 4.84
C LYS A 99 1.52 20.78 4.67
N LEU A 100 0.88 21.14 5.79
CA LEU A 100 -0.37 21.87 5.84
C LEU A 100 -0.03 23.36 5.98
N HIS A 101 0.17 24.02 4.84
CA HIS A 101 0.30 25.47 4.77
C HIS A 101 -1.07 26.12 4.67
#